data_AF-A0A842SWN5-F1
#
_entry.id   AF-A0A842SWN5-F1
#
_cell.length_a   1.000
_cell.length_b   1.000
_cell.length_c   1.000
_cell.angle_alpha   90.00
_cell.angle_beta   90.00
_cell.angle_gamma   90.00
#
_symmetry.space_group_name_H-M   'P 1'
#
loop_
_entity.id
_entity.type
_entity.pdbx_description
1 polymer ?
#
loop_
_entity_poly.entity_id
_entity_poly.type
_entity_poly.pdbx_seq_one_letter_code
_entity_poly.pdbx_strand_id
1 'polypeptide(L)'
;MQSETEKALMEILGEGFDGLNENLRAGMLGCRPETIGKSHEKLIELGLKPEKIASRADLLGRDPDTIRRNAKALQDLGLAKEKIASQAQLLGMNPETIRRNAEALQNLGLTKEKIASRADLLGRDPDTIRRNYQFLRRFFSRETILQNPALLGNSGQTVRSSVMMLDEYGISH
;
A
#
# COMPACT_ATOMS: atom_id res chain seq x y z
N MET A 1 19.08 -6.50 31.10
CA MET A 1 19.55 -7.49 30.10
C MET A 1 18.78 -7.18 28.83
N GLN A 2 19.45 -6.87 27.71
CA GLN A 2 18.75 -6.63 26.44
C GLN A 2 18.09 -7.93 25.96
N SER A 3 16.84 -7.84 25.48
CA SER A 3 16.12 -9.00 24.95
C SER A 3 16.74 -9.48 23.63
N GLU A 4 16.55 -10.76 23.28
CA GLU A 4 17.01 -11.28 21.98
C GLU A 4 16.32 -10.58 20.80
N THR A 5 15.04 -10.24 20.96
CA THR A 5 14.28 -9.44 19.99
C THR A 5 14.90 -8.06 19.78
N GLU A 6 15.29 -7.38 20.86
CA GLU A 6 15.94 -6.07 20.76
C GLU A 6 17.26 -6.16 19.99
N LYS A 7 18.07 -7.19 20.24
CA LYS A 7 19.33 -7.42 19.51
C LYS A 7 19.08 -7.65 18.01
N ALA A 8 18.12 -8.51 17.67
CA ALA A 8 17.76 -8.77 16.28
C ALA A 8 17.29 -7.50 15.55
N LEU A 9 16.51 -6.66 16.23
CA LEU A 9 16.04 -5.39 15.66
C LEU A 9 17.18 -4.39 15.47
N MET A 10 18.11 -4.28 16.43
CA MET A 10 19.30 -3.43 16.29
C MET A 10 20.21 -3.90 15.15
N GLU A 11 20.38 -5.21 14.97
CA GLU A 11 21.17 -5.79 13.87
C GLU A 11 20.56 -5.46 12.50
N ILE A 12 19.23 -5.54 12.38
CA ILE A 12 18.52 -5.32 11.12
C ILE A 12 18.37 -3.82 10.80
N LEU A 13 18.04 -3.01 11.80
CA LEU A 13 17.67 -1.60 11.60
C LEU A 13 18.84 -0.64 11.82
N GLY A 14 19.90 -1.06 12.52
CA GLY A 14 21.01 -0.19 12.91
C GLY A 14 20.51 1.07 13.62
N GLU A 15 20.98 2.23 13.16
CA GLU A 15 20.55 3.55 13.67
C GLU A 15 19.03 3.79 13.52
N GLY A 16 18.37 3.11 12.59
CA GLY A 16 16.92 3.20 12.40
C GLY A 16 16.11 2.66 13.57
N PHE A 17 16.71 1.83 14.45
CA PHE A 17 16.03 1.29 15.63
C PHE A 17 15.72 2.39 16.67
N ASP A 18 16.64 3.34 16.86
CA ASP A 18 16.46 4.42 17.84
C ASP A 18 15.47 5.48 17.35
N GLY A 19 15.28 5.59 16.04
CA GLY A 19 14.28 6.47 15.41
C GLY A 19 12.85 5.93 15.44
N LEU A 20 12.61 4.71 15.94
CA LEU A 20 11.27 4.16 16.05
C LEU A 20 10.45 4.91 17.09
N ASN A 21 9.19 5.19 16.76
CA ASN A 21 8.27 5.71 17.78
C ASN A 21 8.06 4.66 18.89
N GLU A 22 7.83 5.15 20.11
CA GLU A 22 7.79 4.33 21.32
C GLU A 22 6.77 3.18 21.24
N ASN A 23 5.59 3.44 20.66
CA ASN A 23 4.53 2.43 20.52
C ASN A 23 4.94 1.30 19.58
N LEU A 24 5.55 1.65 18.44
CA LEU A 24 6.04 0.68 17.47
C LEU A 24 7.19 -0.15 18.06
N ARG A 25 8.14 0.51 18.73
CA ARG A 25 9.25 -0.16 19.40
C ARG A 25 8.74 -1.14 20.46
N ALA A 26 7.82 -0.70 21.33
CA ALA A 26 7.22 -1.56 22.35
C ALA A 26 6.48 -2.76 21.74
N GLY A 27 5.70 -2.55 20.68
CA GLY A 27 5.00 -3.62 19.97
C GLY A 27 5.95 -4.64 19.35
N MET A 28 7.04 -4.17 18.73
CA MET A 28 8.05 -5.02 18.12
C MET A 28 8.89 -5.80 19.14
N LEU A 29 9.19 -5.21 20.31
CA LEU A 29 9.89 -5.90 21.40
C LEU A 29 9.05 -7.05 22.00
N GLY A 30 7.72 -7.01 21.83
CA GLY A 30 6.83 -8.12 22.17
C GLY A 30 6.84 -9.26 21.14
N CYS A 31 7.46 -9.09 19.98
CA CYS A 31 7.58 -10.14 18.97
C CYS A 31 8.69 -11.14 19.33
N ARG A 32 8.57 -12.35 18.78
CA ARG A 32 9.65 -13.35 18.86
C ARG A 32 10.79 -12.97 17.91
N PRO A 33 12.07 -13.16 18.29
CA PRO A 33 13.20 -12.84 17.43
C PRO A 33 13.16 -13.64 16.12
N GLU A 34 12.65 -14.87 16.13
CA GLU A 34 12.50 -15.68 14.90
C GLU A 34 11.47 -15.10 13.93
N THR A 35 10.42 -14.44 14.45
CA THR A 35 9.44 -13.74 13.61
C THR A 35 10.10 -12.56 12.91
N ILE A 36 10.88 -11.76 13.66
CA ILE A 36 11.62 -10.61 13.12
C ILE A 36 12.57 -11.07 11.99
N GLY A 37 13.38 -12.10 12.23
CA GLY A 37 14.33 -12.63 11.25
C GLY A 37 13.66 -13.16 9.99
N LYS A 38 12.62 -14.01 10.13
CA LYS A 38 11.89 -14.56 8.97
C LYS A 38 11.15 -13.50 8.16
N SER A 39 10.59 -12.50 8.83
CA SER A 39 9.96 -11.37 8.14
C SER A 39 10.99 -10.54 7.40
N HIS A 40 12.15 -10.28 8.00
CA HIS A 40 13.25 -9.59 7.33
C HIS A 40 13.72 -10.31 6.06
N GLU A 41 13.99 -11.63 6.15
CA GLU A 41 14.37 -12.47 5.00
C GLU A 41 13.32 -12.38 3.89
N LYS A 42 12.03 -12.48 4.25
CA LYS A 42 10.94 -12.39 3.27
C LYS A 42 10.88 -11.02 2.59
N LEU A 43 11.11 -9.93 3.31
CA LEU A 43 11.11 -8.58 2.75
C LEU A 43 12.28 -8.38 1.78
N ILE A 44 13.47 -8.91 2.09
CA ILE A 44 14.62 -8.93 1.17
C ILE A 44 14.30 -9.77 -0.07
N GLU A 45 13.72 -10.96 0.09
CA GLU A 45 13.29 -11.81 -1.02
C GLU A 45 12.24 -11.14 -1.91
N LEU A 46 11.46 -10.18 -1.38
CA LEU A 46 10.52 -9.35 -2.12
C LEU A 46 11.17 -8.10 -2.73
N GLY A 47 12.48 -7.92 -2.56
CA GLY A 47 13.26 -6.86 -3.17
C GLY A 47 13.19 -5.53 -2.41
N LEU A 48 12.75 -5.54 -1.16
CA LEU A 48 12.84 -4.34 -0.32
C LEU A 48 14.30 -4.11 0.06
N LYS A 49 14.77 -2.88 -0.16
CA LYS A 49 16.08 -2.43 0.28
C LYS A 49 16.08 -2.14 1.79
N PRO A 50 17.23 -2.21 2.47
CA PRO A 50 17.33 -1.95 3.92
C PRO A 50 16.67 -0.63 4.35
N GLU A 51 16.81 0.45 3.59
CA GLU A 51 16.22 1.75 3.92
C GLU A 51 14.68 1.72 3.86
N LYS A 52 14.13 0.93 2.93
CA LYS A 52 12.68 0.73 2.82
C LYS A 52 12.16 -0.14 3.96
N ILE A 53 12.92 -1.15 4.38
CA ILE A 53 12.59 -1.99 5.54
C ILE A 53 12.62 -1.15 6.82
N ALA A 54 13.63 -0.29 6.99
CA ALA A 54 13.72 0.60 8.15
C ALA A 54 12.55 1.60 8.21
N SER A 55 12.21 2.23 7.09
CA SER A 55 11.01 3.11 7.03
C SER A 55 9.68 2.38 7.17
N ARG A 56 9.67 1.04 7.07
CA ARG A 56 8.52 0.16 7.26
C ARG A 56 8.82 -0.93 8.30
N ALA A 57 9.49 -0.54 9.40
CA ALA A 57 9.88 -1.47 10.46
C ALA A 57 8.68 -2.21 11.08
N ASP A 58 7.47 -1.66 10.96
CA ASP A 58 6.21 -2.32 11.30
C ASP A 58 6.01 -3.68 10.62
N LEU A 59 6.62 -3.90 9.45
CA LEU A 59 6.55 -5.16 8.73
C LEU A 59 7.39 -6.26 9.39
N LEU A 60 8.45 -5.91 10.13
CA LEU A 60 9.30 -6.90 10.80
C LEU A 60 8.53 -7.66 11.90
N GLY A 61 7.63 -6.98 12.59
CA GLY A 61 6.75 -7.59 13.59
C GLY A 61 5.55 -8.36 13.01
N ARG A 62 5.35 -8.36 11.69
CA ARG A 62 4.26 -9.11 11.05
C ARG A 62 4.60 -10.57 10.94
N ASP A 63 3.57 -11.41 10.88
CA ASP A 63 3.73 -12.82 10.56
C ASP A 63 4.28 -12.98 9.12
N PRO A 64 5.44 -13.66 8.93
CA PRO A 64 6.03 -13.92 7.62
C PRO A 64 5.05 -14.60 6.64
N ASP A 65 4.14 -15.44 7.14
CA ASP A 65 3.11 -16.09 6.33
C ASP A 65 2.09 -15.09 5.79
N THR A 66 1.76 -14.06 6.57
CA THR A 66 0.89 -12.97 6.13
C THR A 66 1.56 -12.15 5.04
N ILE A 67 2.83 -11.79 5.21
CA ILE A 67 3.63 -11.09 4.19
C ILE A 67 3.66 -11.90 2.89
N ARG A 68 3.92 -13.22 2.98
CA ARG A 68 3.94 -14.12 1.82
C ARG A 68 2.60 -14.17 1.10
N ARG A 69 1.49 -14.34 1.84
CA ARG A 69 0.14 -14.40 1.25
C ARG A 69 -0.24 -13.10 0.57
N ASN A 70 0.07 -11.96 1.20
CA ASN A 70 -0.16 -10.65 0.60
C ASN A 70 0.66 -10.45 -0.67
N ALA A 71 1.96 -10.77 -0.64
CA ALA A 71 2.80 -10.68 -1.83
C ALA A 71 2.26 -11.54 -2.98
N LYS A 72 1.84 -12.78 -2.70
CA LYS A 72 1.23 -13.67 -3.70
C LYS A 72 -0.06 -13.08 -4.26
N ALA A 73 -0.97 -12.60 -3.42
CA ALA A 73 -2.21 -11.98 -3.86
C ALA A 73 -1.96 -10.75 -4.75
N LEU A 74 -0.94 -9.95 -4.43
CA LEU A 74 -0.53 -8.81 -5.26
C LEU A 74 0.06 -9.27 -6.60
N GLN A 75 0.86 -10.34 -6.62
CA GLN A 75 1.36 -10.94 -7.87
C GLN A 75 0.21 -11.50 -8.74
N ASP A 76 -0.80 -12.14 -8.14
CA ASP A 76 -1.99 -12.66 -8.83
C ASP A 76 -2.89 -11.54 -9.41
N LEU A 77 -2.73 -10.31 -8.90
CA LEU A 77 -3.31 -9.08 -9.47
C LEU A 77 -2.43 -8.46 -10.57
N GLY A 78 -1.27 -9.03 -10.86
CA GLY A 78 -0.35 -8.58 -11.92
C GLY A 78 0.73 -7.60 -11.47
N LEU A 79 0.95 -7.42 -10.15
CA LEU A 79 2.03 -6.55 -9.68
C LEU A 79 3.38 -7.25 -9.79
N ALA A 80 4.32 -6.60 -10.48
CA ALA A 80 5.73 -6.98 -10.45
C ALA A 80 6.34 -6.78 -9.06
N LYS A 81 7.40 -7.53 -8.76
CA LYS A 81 8.08 -7.54 -7.46
C LYS A 81 8.57 -6.13 -7.07
N GLU A 82 9.09 -5.37 -8.02
CA GLU A 82 9.58 -4.00 -7.83
C GLU A 82 8.43 -3.05 -7.43
N LYS A 83 7.24 -3.24 -8.02
CA LYS A 83 6.04 -2.48 -7.68
C LYS A 83 5.57 -2.83 -6.26
N ILE A 84 5.58 -4.11 -5.88
CA ILE A 84 5.26 -4.57 -4.53
C ILE A 84 6.23 -3.93 -3.51
N ALA A 85 7.53 -3.96 -3.78
CA ALA A 85 8.54 -3.33 -2.91
C ALA A 85 8.31 -1.81 -2.76
N SER A 86 7.92 -1.12 -3.84
CA SER A 86 7.56 0.30 -3.78
C SER A 86 6.31 0.56 -2.94
N GLN A 87 5.36 -0.39 -2.92
CA GLN A 87 4.08 -0.36 -2.21
C GLN A 87 4.11 -1.25 -0.96
N ALA A 88 5.24 -1.28 -0.25
CA ALA A 88 5.47 -2.15 0.90
C ALA A 88 4.37 -2.09 1.98
N GLN A 89 3.64 -0.98 2.10
CA GLN A 89 2.52 -0.87 3.03
C GLN A 89 1.41 -1.92 2.78
N LEU A 90 1.23 -2.37 1.54
CA LEU A 90 0.25 -3.40 1.19
C LEU A 90 0.62 -4.76 1.82
N LEU A 91 1.91 -5.03 2.04
CA LEU A 91 2.37 -6.28 2.65
C LEU A 91 1.94 -6.39 4.12
N GLY A 92 1.71 -5.27 4.79
CA GLY A 92 1.27 -5.22 6.19
C GLY A 92 -0.25 -5.21 6.38
N MET A 93 -1.02 -5.19 5.29
CA MET A 93 -2.49 -5.17 5.36
C MET A 93 -3.08 -6.54 5.70
N ASN A 94 -4.33 -6.57 6.14
CA ASN A 94 -5.08 -7.82 6.22
C ASN A 94 -5.32 -8.36 4.78
N PRO A 95 -5.03 -9.64 4.49
CA PRO A 95 -5.25 -10.23 3.17
C PRO A 95 -6.69 -10.05 2.65
N GLU A 96 -7.70 -10.18 3.52
CA GLU A 96 -9.10 -10.01 3.14
C GLU A 96 -9.42 -8.57 2.74
N THR A 97 -8.73 -7.59 3.35
CA THR A 97 -8.87 -6.18 2.95
C THR A 97 -8.33 -5.96 1.54
N ILE A 98 -7.17 -6.52 1.21
CA ILE A 98 -6.61 -6.41 -0.16
C ILE A 98 -7.57 -7.03 -1.18
N ARG A 99 -8.07 -8.23 -0.90
CA ARG A 99 -9.02 -8.94 -1.77
C ARG A 99 -10.30 -8.12 -1.97
N ARG A 100 -10.93 -7.67 -0.89
CA ARG A 100 -12.14 -6.84 -0.93
C ARG A 100 -11.93 -5.56 -1.73
N ASN A 101 -10.79 -4.90 -1.55
CA ASN A 101 -10.48 -3.66 -2.25
C ASN A 101 -10.24 -3.91 -3.75
N ALA A 102 -9.55 -5.00 -4.10
CA ALA A 102 -9.38 -5.41 -5.50
C ALA A 102 -10.72 -5.73 -6.18
N GLU A 103 -11.60 -6.47 -5.50
CA GLU A 103 -12.96 -6.77 -5.98
C GLU A 103 -13.79 -5.49 -6.17
N ALA A 104 -13.74 -4.56 -5.23
CA ALA A 104 -14.43 -3.28 -5.36
C ALA A 104 -13.95 -2.47 -6.58
N LEU A 105 -12.63 -2.45 -6.84
CA LEU A 105 -12.06 -1.79 -8.02
C LEU A 105 -12.48 -2.49 -9.33
N GLN A 106 -12.52 -3.82 -9.35
CA GLN A 106 -13.00 -4.59 -10.50
C GLN A 106 -14.49 -4.36 -10.75
N ASN A 107 -15.31 -4.29 -9.69
CA ASN A 107 -16.74 -3.99 -9.78
C ASN A 107 -17.04 -2.59 -10.34
N LEU A 108 -16.11 -1.63 -10.18
CA LEU A 108 -16.19 -0.32 -10.85
C LEU A 108 -15.87 -0.41 -12.35
N GLY A 109 -15.19 -1.48 -12.76
CA GLY A 109 -14.80 -1.77 -14.15
C GLY A 109 -13.32 -1.62 -14.44
N LEU A 110 -12.45 -1.53 -13.43
CA LEU A 110 -11.01 -1.54 -13.65
C LEU A 110 -10.52 -2.95 -13.94
N THR A 111 -9.68 -3.09 -14.97
CA THR A 111 -8.99 -4.35 -15.25
C THR A 111 -7.87 -4.59 -14.23
N LYS A 112 -7.39 -5.83 -14.12
CA LYS A 112 -6.26 -6.17 -13.24
C LYS A 112 -5.02 -5.34 -13.59
N GLU A 113 -4.76 -5.09 -14.86
CA GLU A 113 -3.62 -4.30 -15.34
C GLU A 113 -3.72 -2.84 -14.87
N LYS A 114 -4.91 -2.24 -14.93
CA LYS A 114 -5.14 -0.88 -14.42
C LYS A 114 -4.96 -0.84 -12.90
N ILE A 115 -5.47 -1.84 -12.18
CA ILE A 115 -5.27 -1.97 -10.73
C ILE A 115 -3.78 -2.12 -10.39
N ALA A 116 -3.04 -2.97 -11.10
CA ALA A 116 -1.60 -3.16 -10.86
C ALA A 116 -0.80 -1.89 -11.11
N SER A 117 -1.15 -1.12 -12.15
CA SER A 117 -0.51 0.18 -12.44
C SER A 117 -0.75 1.20 -11.31
N ARG A 118 -1.93 1.14 -10.67
CA ARG A 118 -2.38 1.99 -9.55
C ARG A 118 -2.61 1.20 -8.27
N ALA A 119 -1.61 0.40 -7.90
CA ALA A 119 -1.61 -0.43 -6.70
C ALA A 119 -1.87 0.37 -5.40
N ASP A 120 -1.59 1.67 -5.38
CA ASP A 120 -1.92 2.57 -4.28
C ASP A 120 -3.43 2.58 -3.93
N LEU A 121 -4.30 2.32 -4.90
CA LEU A 121 -5.74 2.22 -4.70
C LEU A 121 -6.14 0.99 -3.86
N LEU A 122 -5.34 -0.07 -3.85
CA LEU A 122 -5.60 -1.26 -3.02
C LEU A 122 -5.48 -0.95 -1.53
N GLY A 123 -4.74 0.09 -1.16
CA GLY A 123 -4.64 0.58 0.21
C GLY A 123 -5.75 1.54 0.62
N ARG A 124 -6.66 1.90 -0.29
CA ARG A 124 -7.73 2.87 -0.04
C ARG A 124 -9.01 2.18 0.40
N ASP A 125 -9.78 2.89 1.22
CA ASP A 125 -11.12 2.47 1.60
C ASP A 125 -12.06 2.45 0.36
N PRO A 126 -12.75 1.33 0.07
CA PRO A 126 -13.63 1.21 -1.10
C PRO A 126 -14.76 2.23 -1.15
N ASP A 127 -15.32 2.63 -0.01
CA ASP A 127 -16.39 3.64 0.03
C ASP A 127 -15.87 5.03 -0.34
N THR A 128 -14.62 5.32 0.00
CA THR A 128 -13.93 6.54 -0.45
C THR A 128 -13.73 6.53 -1.96
N ILE A 129 -13.25 5.41 -2.53
CA ILE A 129 -13.10 5.27 -3.99
C ILE A 129 -14.45 5.42 -4.69
N ARG A 130 -15.51 4.78 -4.16
CA ARG A 130 -16.87 4.85 -4.73
C ARG A 130 -17.42 6.28 -4.72
N ARG A 131 -17.25 7.02 -3.61
CA ARG A 131 -17.65 8.43 -3.54
C ARG A 131 -16.88 9.30 -4.53
N ASN A 132 -15.57 9.09 -4.66
CA ASN A 132 -14.75 9.79 -5.65
C ASN A 132 -15.21 9.49 -7.07
N TYR A 133 -15.50 8.22 -7.39
CA TYR A 133 -16.04 7.81 -8.68
C TYR A 133 -17.36 8.51 -8.99
N GLN A 134 -18.32 8.51 -8.06
CA GLN A 134 -19.61 9.19 -8.23
C GLN A 134 -19.46 10.70 -8.43
N PHE A 135 -18.53 11.32 -7.71
CA PHE A 135 -18.21 12.73 -7.89
C PHE A 135 -17.63 13.02 -9.28
N LEU A 136 -16.63 12.24 -9.70
CA LEU A 136 -15.99 12.35 -11.01
C LEU A 136 -16.98 12.16 -12.16
N ARG A 137 -17.99 11.30 -12.00
CA ARG A 137 -19.05 11.06 -13.00
C ARG A 137 -19.91 12.28 -13.33
N ARG A 138 -19.82 13.35 -12.54
CA ARG A 138 -20.48 14.64 -12.82
C ARG A 138 -19.75 15.47 -13.88
N PHE A 139 -18.48 15.17 -14.11
CA PHE A 139 -17.59 15.94 -15.00
C PHE A 139 -17.02 15.07 -16.12
N PHE A 140 -16.73 13.80 -15.83
CA PHE A 140 -16.07 12.90 -16.76
C PHE A 140 -16.95 11.71 -17.13
N SER A 141 -16.77 11.22 -18.37
CA SER A 141 -17.34 9.95 -18.80
C SER A 141 -16.78 8.78 -17.98
N ARG A 142 -17.51 7.66 -17.93
CA ARG A 142 -17.06 6.44 -17.24
C ARG A 142 -15.74 5.96 -17.85
N GLU A 143 -15.64 6.00 -19.17
CA GLU A 143 -14.45 5.58 -19.89
C GLU A 143 -13.24 6.44 -19.51
N THR A 144 -13.40 7.76 -19.47
CA THR A 144 -12.33 8.70 -19.05
C THR A 144 -11.79 8.36 -17.66
N ILE A 145 -12.68 8.06 -16.71
CA ILE A 145 -12.31 7.72 -15.33
C ILE A 145 -11.57 6.37 -15.28
N LEU A 146 -12.06 5.35 -16.00
CA LEU A 146 -11.46 4.01 -15.98
C LEU A 146 -10.13 3.95 -16.75
N GLN A 147 -9.96 4.80 -17.77
CA GLN A 147 -8.67 4.95 -18.45
C GLN A 147 -7.64 5.65 -17.56
N ASN A 148 -8.09 6.52 -16.65
CA ASN A 148 -7.26 7.30 -15.74
C ASN A 148 -7.57 6.99 -14.25
N PRO A 149 -7.28 5.76 -13.77
CA PRO A 149 -7.61 5.35 -12.40
C PRO A 149 -6.95 6.20 -11.30
N ALA A 150 -5.90 6.96 -11.63
CA ALA A 150 -5.30 7.93 -10.72
C ALA A 150 -6.31 8.94 -10.15
N LEU A 151 -7.34 9.29 -10.94
CA LEU A 151 -8.41 10.21 -10.52
C LEU A 151 -9.16 9.70 -9.29
N LEU A 152 -9.29 8.38 -9.15
CA LEU A 152 -9.99 7.76 -8.02
C LEU A 152 -9.27 7.95 -6.69
N GLY A 153 -7.95 8.18 -6.73
CA GLY A 153 -7.14 8.43 -5.54
C GLY A 153 -7.18 9.88 -5.06
N ASN A 154 -7.68 10.81 -5.88
CA ASN A 154 -7.75 12.23 -5.56
C ASN A 154 -8.97 12.53 -4.69
N SER A 155 -8.86 13.51 -3.80
CA SER A 155 -10.03 13.99 -3.07
C SER A 155 -11.01 14.67 -4.02
N GLY A 156 -12.32 14.60 -3.73
CA GLY A 156 -13.33 15.34 -4.48
C GLY A 156 -13.04 16.85 -4.54
N GLN A 157 -12.44 17.43 -3.49
CA GLN A 157 -12.01 18.83 -3.47
C GLN A 157 -10.93 19.10 -4.52
N THR A 158 -9.90 18.27 -4.58
CA THR A 158 -8.80 18.38 -5.56
C THR A 158 -9.34 18.30 -6.98
N VAL A 159 -10.17 17.30 -7.26
CA VAL A 159 -10.80 17.12 -8.57
C VAL A 159 -11.66 18.35 -8.93
N ARG A 160 -12.47 18.84 -7.99
CA ARG A 160 -13.33 20.00 -8.19
C ARG A 160 -12.53 21.25 -8.55
N SER A 161 -11.46 21.54 -7.79
CA SER A 161 -10.60 22.69 -8.04
C SER A 161 -9.91 22.60 -9.39
N SER A 162 -9.45 21.42 -9.79
CA SER A 162 -8.86 21.21 -11.12
C SER A 162 -9.88 21.40 -12.24
N VAL A 163 -11.10 20.86 -12.09
CA VAL A 163 -12.16 21.03 -13.08
C VAL A 163 -12.57 22.50 -13.22
N MET A 164 -12.78 23.21 -12.11
CA MET A 164 -13.10 24.64 -12.16
C MET A 164 -12.02 25.47 -12.85
N MET A 165 -10.74 25.16 -12.59
CA MET A 165 -9.64 25.83 -13.30
C MET A 165 -9.70 25.54 -14.80
N LEU A 166 -9.95 24.29 -15.22
CA LEU A 166 -10.06 23.94 -16.64
C LEU A 166 -11.23 24.68 -17.31
N ASP A 167 -12.38 24.76 -16.64
CA ASP A 167 -13.55 25.52 -17.12
C ASP A 167 -13.21 27.02 -17.27
N GLU A 168 -12.52 27.61 -16.28
CA GLU A 168 -12.08 29.01 -16.29
C GLU A 168 -11.14 29.31 -17.48
N TYR A 169 -10.27 28.37 -17.84
CA TYR A 169 -9.38 28.48 -19.00
C TYR A 169 -10.01 27.99 -20.32
N GLY A 170 -11.28 27.58 -20.32
CA GLY A 170 -11.99 27.12 -21.52
C GLY A 170 -11.48 25.78 -22.08
N ILE A 171 -10.87 24.93 -21.23
CA ILE A 171 -10.31 23.63 -21.62
C ILE A 171 -11.38 22.55 -21.44
N SER A 172 -11.80 21.95 -22.56
CA SER A 172 -12.73 20.81 -22.59
C SER A 172 -12.10 19.54 -21.99
N HIS A 173 -12.89 18.76 -21.23
CA HIS A 173 -12.43 17.59 -20.49
C HIS A 173 -13.53 16.52 -20.28
#